data_AF-A0A9X2HSC9-F1
#
_entry.id   AF-A0A9X2HSC9-F1
#
_cell.length_a   1.000
_cell.length_b   1.000
_cell.length_c   1.000
_cell.angle_alpha   90.00
_cell.angle_beta   90.00
_cell.angle_gamma   90.00
#
_symmetry.space_group_name_H-M   'P 1'
#
loop_
_entity.id
_entity.type
_entity.pdbx_description
1 polymer ?
#
loop_
_entity_poly.entity_id
_entity_poly.type
_entity_poly.pdbx_seq_one_letter_code
_entity_poly.pdbx_strand_id
1 'polypeptide(L)' 'MADELNVPSEGRSMAAQSDPGVVSIADGHVMLDGPDGVAVTMTPYAAAETGRRLIAGAERALAQT' A
#
# COMPACT_ATOMS: atom_id res chain seq x y z
N MET A 1 40.67 12.64 6.76
CA MET A 1 39.42 13.23 6.26
C MET A 1 38.85 12.19 5.32
N ALA A 2 37.82 11.46 5.77
CA ALA A 2 37.17 10.42 4.99
C ALA A 2 35.98 11.06 4.26
N ASP A 3 36.05 11.06 2.94
CA ASP A 3 35.01 11.54 2.05
C ASP A 3 34.08 10.36 1.68
N GLU A 4 32.78 10.64 1.71
CA GLU A 4 31.67 9.93 1.07
C GLU A 4 31.66 8.40 1.05
N LEU A 5 30.94 7.81 2.01
CA LEU A 5 30.01 6.72 1.69
C LEU A 5 28.60 7.32 1.55
N ASN A 6 28.43 8.17 0.53
CA ASN A 6 27.10 8.43 -0.02
C ASN A 6 26.69 7.18 -0.79
N VAL A 7 26.10 6.21 -0.11
CA VAL A 7 25.45 5.09 -0.79
C VAL A 7 24.23 5.70 -1.48
N PRO A 8 24.17 5.75 -2.83
CA PRO A 8 22.94 6.13 -3.49
C PRO A 8 21.90 5.11 -3.04
N SER A 9 20.82 5.57 -2.40
CA SER A 9 19.64 4.74 -2.23
C SER A 9 19.22 4.35 -3.64
N GLU A 10 19.55 3.14 -4.07
CA GLU A 10 19.08 2.58 -5.33
C GLU A 10 17.57 2.81 -5.32
N GLY A 11 17.11 3.69 -6.23
CA GLY A 11 15.71 4.02 -6.34
C GLY A 11 14.98 2.70 -6.50
N ARG A 12 14.33 2.24 -5.42
CA ARG A 12 13.58 0.99 -5.39
C ARG A 12 12.71 1.07 -6.63
N SER A 13 13.00 0.22 -7.61
CA SER A 13 12.24 0.19 -8.85
C SER A 13 10.78 0.05 -8.42
N MET A 14 9.99 1.12 -8.62
CA MET A 14 8.59 1.15 -8.24
C MET A 14 7.81 0.31 -9.24
N ALA A 15 8.16 -0.97 -9.35
CA ALA A 15 7.30 -1.94 -10.00
C ALA A 15 5.96 -1.88 -9.27
N ALA A 16 4.87 -1.79 -10.05
CA ALA A 16 3.54 -1.85 -9.47
C ALA A 16 3.41 -3.16 -8.70
N GLN A 17 2.96 -3.08 -7.45
CA GLN A 17 2.69 -4.26 -6.65
C GLN A 17 1.48 -4.99 -7.25
N SER A 18 1.64 -6.28 -7.54
CA SER A 18 0.62 -7.15 -8.13
C SER A 18 -0.08 -8.04 -7.11
N ASP A 19 0.53 -8.28 -5.96
CA ASP A 19 -0.07 -9.07 -4.89
C ASP A 19 -1.03 -8.20 -4.06
N PRO A 20 -2.24 -8.71 -3.74
CA PRO A 20 -3.17 -7.98 -2.90
C PRO A 20 -2.67 -7.89 -1.46
N GLY A 21 -3.08 -6.84 -0.75
CA GLY A 21 -2.87 -6.75 0.69
C GLY A 21 -3.77 -7.73 1.46
N VAL A 22 -3.36 -8.06 2.68
CA VAL A 22 -4.12 -8.88 3.64
C VAL A 22 -4.86 -7.97 4.61
N VAL A 23 -6.12 -8.29 4.90
CA VAL A 23 -6.93 -7.55 5.88
C VAL A 23 -7.10 -8.38 7.15
N SER A 24 -6.81 -7.79 8.30
CA SER A 24 -7.02 -8.38 9.62
C SER A 24 -7.72 -7.40 10.57
N ILE A 25 -8.26 -7.91 11.69
CA ILE A 25 -9.01 -7.12 12.67
C ILE A 25 -8.31 -7.21 14.04
N ALA A 26 -8.08 -6.06 14.66
CA ALA A 26 -7.52 -5.95 16.00
C ALA A 26 -8.14 -4.75 16.72
N ASP A 27 -8.62 -4.96 17.95
CA ASP A 27 -9.16 -3.91 18.83
C ASP A 27 -10.21 -2.99 18.16
N GLY A 28 -11.11 -3.58 17.35
CA GLY A 28 -12.15 -2.83 16.63
C GLY A 28 -11.67 -1.99 15.44
N HIS A 29 -10.38 -2.13 15.09
CA HIS A 29 -9.77 -1.49 13.92
C HIS A 29 -9.52 -2.52 12.82
N VAL A 30 -9.40 -2.00 11.60
CA VAL A 30 -9.05 -2.78 10.41
C VAL A 30 -7.57 -2.53 10.10
N MET A 31 -6.80 -3.58 9.96
CA MET A 31 -5.42 -3.50 9.51
C MET A 31 -5.34 -3.98 8.06
N LEU A 32 -4.70 -3.20 7.20
CA LEU A 32 -4.36 -3.56 5.84
C LEU A 32 -2.84 -3.71 5.74
N ASP A 33 -2.38 -4.95 5.60
CA ASP A 33 -0.96 -5.29 5.47
C ASP A 33 -0.63 -5.49 3.99
N GLY A 34 0.25 -4.65 3.46
CA GLY A 34 0.80 -4.81 2.12
C GLY A 34 1.88 -5.90 2.09
N PRO A 35 2.06 -6.61 0.96
CA PRO A 35 3.30 -7.32 0.69
C PRO A 35 4.46 -6.34 0.84
N ASP A 36 5.52 -6.73 1.56
CA ASP A 36 6.63 -5.90 2.07
C ASP A 36 6.41 -5.21 3.43
N GLY A 37 5.33 -5.52 4.16
CA GLY A 37 5.18 -5.11 5.55
C GLY A 37 4.76 -3.65 5.77
N VAL A 38 4.19 -3.02 4.73
CA VAL A 38 3.53 -1.70 4.88
C VAL A 38 2.13 -1.93 5.44
N ALA A 39 1.97 -1.69 6.74
CA ALA A 39 0.69 -1.83 7.44
C ALA A 39 0.01 -0.47 7.65
N VAL A 40 -1.30 -0.41 7.43
CA VAL A 40 -2.13 0.75 7.79
C VAL A 40 -3.29 0.31 8.67
N THR A 41 -3.43 0.95 9.83
CA THR A 41 -4.58 0.78 10.73
C THR A 41 -5.65 1.81 10.42
N MET A 42 -6.90 1.37 10.24
CA MET A 42 -8.05 2.18 9.89
C MET A 42 -9.21 1.96 10.85
N THR A 43 -10.02 3.00 11.06
CA THR A 43 -11.36 2.80 11.62
C THR A 43 -12.22 1.99 10.63
N PRO A 44 -13.29 1.32 11.09
CA PRO A 44 -14.18 0.57 10.19
C PRO A 44 -14.73 1.41 9.04
N TYR A 45 -15.10 2.66 9.31
CA TYR A 45 -15.59 3.60 8.29
C TYR A 45 -14.50 3.92 7.24
N ALA A 46 -13.28 4.25 7.70
CA ALA A 46 -12.18 4.58 6.82
C ALA A 46 -11.78 3.40 5.92
N ALA A 47 -11.76 2.18 6.47
CA ALA A 47 -11.49 0.97 5.70
C ALA A 47 -12.55 0.72 4.61
N ALA A 48 -13.84 0.82 4.96
CA ALA A 48 -14.92 0.61 4.02
C ALA A 48 -14.95 1.65 2.88
N GLU A 49 -14.73 2.93 3.20
CA GLU A 49 -14.63 3.99 2.20
C GLU A 49 -13.40 3.80 1.30
N THR A 50 -12.25 3.44 1.88
CA THR A 50 -11.02 3.17 1.12
C THR A 50 -11.20 2.00 0.16
N GLY A 51 -11.74 0.88 0.63
CA GLY A 51 -12.01 -0.29 -0.21
C GLY A 51 -12.92 0.03 -1.41
N ARG A 52 -14.00 0.79 -1.18
CA ARG A 52 -14.88 1.26 -2.27
C ARG A 52 -14.14 2.12 -3.29
N ARG A 53 -13.27 3.03 -2.84
CA ARG A 53 -12.46 3.88 -3.74
C ARG A 53 -11.43 3.07 -4.51
N LEU A 54 -10.81 2.06 -3.89
CA LEU A 54 -9.86 1.18 -4.57
C LEU A 54 -10.54 0.37 -5.69
N ILE A 55 -11.72 -0.19 -5.43
CA ILE A 55 -12.50 -0.91 -6.46
C ILE A 55 -12.82 0.02 -7.64
N ALA A 56 -13.39 1.20 -7.35
CA ALA A 56 -13.70 2.18 -8.40
C ALA A 56 -12.45 2.66 -9.16
N GLY A 57 -11.31 2.78 -8.48
CA GLY A 57 -10.02 3.10 -9.09
C GLY A 57 -9.53 2.01 -10.03
N ALA A 58 -9.62 0.74 -9.61
CA ALA A 58 -9.25 -0.42 -10.42
C ALA A 58 -10.10 -0.50 -11.70
N GLU A 59 -11.41 -0.32 -11.60
CA GLU A 59 -12.33 -0.29 -12.74
C GLU A 59 -11.95 0.81 -13.75
N ARG A 60 -11.64 2.02 -13.25
CA ARG A 60 -11.18 3.14 -14.10
C ARG A 60 -9.83 2.89 -14.76
N ALA A 61 -8.92 2.18 -14.08
CA ALA A 61 -7.62 1.84 -14.65
C ALA A 61 -7.78 0.80 -15.77
N LEU A 62 -8.62 -0.22 -15.57
CA LEU A 62 -8.93 -1.22 -16.60
C LEU A 62 -9.58 -0.59 -17.85
N ALA A 63 -10.40 0.44 -17.67
CA ALA A 63 -11.04 1.16 -18.78
C ALA A 63 -10.09 2.10 -19.58
N GLN A 64 -8.86 2.32 -19.11
CA GLN A 64 -7.84 3.13 -19.82
C GLN A 64 -6.98 2.30 -20.79
N THR A 65 -7.24 0.98 -20.87
CA THR A 65 -6.53 0.02 -21.72
C THR A 65 -7.35 -0.29 -22.97
#